data_AF-A0A829Y9L6-F1
#
_entry.id   AF-A0A829Y9L6-F1
#
_cell.length_a   1.000
_cell.length_b   1.000
_cell.length_c   1.000
_cell.angle_alpha   90.00
_cell.angle_beta   90.00
_cell.angle_gamma   90.00
#
_symmetry.space_group_name_H-M   'P 1'
#
loop_
_entity.id
_entity.type
_entity.pdbx_description
1 polymer ?
#
loop_
_entity_poly.entity_id
_entity_poly.type
_entity_poly.pdbx_seq_one_letter_code
_entity_poly.pdbx_strand_id
1 'polypeptide(L)'
;MPKLLPEYEATVGAIMQRTEGLSGNEPGDPDKVAGVIFDLTQRDDIPEHLILGSDALARVAQAEAIRSDVAATWEQVSRSTDF
;
A
#
# COMPACT_ATOMS: atom_id res chain seq x y z
N MET A 1 2.50 20.05 -18.28
CA MET A 1 2.69 20.27 -16.83
C MET A 1 3.29 21.65 -16.60
N PRO A 2 3.03 22.31 -15.45
CA PRO A 2 3.62 23.62 -15.14
C PRO A 2 5.13 23.52 -14.97
N LYS A 3 5.84 24.62 -15.26
CA LYS A 3 7.31 24.70 -15.09
C LYS A 3 7.65 24.69 -13.60
N LEU A 4 8.53 23.77 -13.18
CA LEU A 4 9.04 23.71 -11.80
C LEU A 4 10.03 24.84 -11.53
N LEU A 5 10.10 25.26 -10.27
CA LEU A 5 11.19 26.10 -9.78
C LEU A 5 12.47 25.26 -9.63
N PRO A 6 13.67 25.82 -9.87
CA PRO A 6 14.93 25.06 -9.89
C PRO A 6 15.19 24.23 -8.63
N GLU A 7 14.85 24.75 -7.45
CA GLU A 7 15.02 24.10 -6.16
C GLU A 7 14.17 22.84 -5.97
N TYR A 8 13.11 22.67 -6.77
CA TYR A 8 12.24 21.49 -6.74
C TYR A 8 12.60 20.44 -7.79
N GLU A 9 13.52 20.73 -8.72
CA GLU A 9 13.89 19.78 -9.78
C GLU A 9 14.50 18.49 -9.21
N ALA A 10 15.36 18.60 -8.20
CA ALA A 10 16.05 17.46 -7.60
C ALA A 10 15.12 16.50 -6.83
N THR A 11 13.94 16.96 -6.42
CA THR A 11 12.98 16.18 -5.63
C THR A 11 11.72 15.88 -6.45
N VAL A 12 10.90 16.90 -6.68
CA VAL A 12 9.64 16.79 -7.42
C VAL A 12 9.89 16.47 -8.88
N GLY A 13 10.90 17.09 -9.50
CA GLY A 13 11.28 16.80 -10.89
C GLY A 13 11.70 15.34 -11.10
N ALA A 14 12.48 14.78 -10.17
CA ALA A 14 12.88 13.37 -10.19
C ALA A 14 11.68 12.41 -10.05
N ILE A 15 10.72 12.73 -9.17
CA ILE A 15 9.47 11.94 -9.06
C ILE A 15 8.66 12.05 -10.35
N MET A 16 8.47 13.26 -10.88
CA MET A 16 7.72 13.49 -12.11
C MET A 16 8.29 12.67 -13.27
N GLN A 17 9.62 12.70 -13.49
CA GLN A 17 10.28 11.89 -14.51
C GLN A 17 10.05 10.39 -14.31
N ARG A 18 10.13 9.91 -13.06
CA ARG A 18 9.91 8.49 -12.74
C ARG A 18 8.46 8.05 -13.01
N THR A 19 7.50 8.97 -12.88
CA THR A 19 6.06 8.70 -13.03
C THR A 19 5.50 9.05 -14.41
N GLU A 20 6.26 9.74 -15.27
CA GLU A 20 5.78 10.27 -16.56
C GLU A 20 5.23 9.17 -17.48
N GLY A 21 5.81 7.97 -17.42
CA GLY A 21 5.34 6.80 -18.17
C GLY A 21 4.30 5.93 -17.47
N LEU A 22 3.97 6.23 -16.20
CA LEU A 22 3.00 5.45 -15.42
C LEU A 22 1.55 5.86 -15.69
N SER A 23 1.31 7.11 -16.10
CA SER A 23 -0.05 7.58 -16.41
C SER A 23 -0.64 6.78 -17.57
N GLY A 24 -1.72 6.05 -17.33
CA GLY A 24 -2.33 5.13 -18.30
C GLY A 24 -1.66 3.75 -18.40
N ASN A 25 -0.58 3.52 -17.65
CA ASN A 25 0.08 2.21 -17.49
C ASN A 25 0.18 1.84 -16.01
N GLU A 26 -0.71 2.39 -15.17
CA GLU A 26 -0.73 2.07 -13.76
C GLU A 26 -0.88 0.56 -13.59
N PRO A 27 -0.13 -0.07 -12.66
CA PRO A 27 -0.30 -1.49 -12.37
C PRO A 27 -1.63 -1.69 -11.64
N GLY A 28 -2.70 -1.88 -12.41
CA GLY A 28 -4.06 -2.06 -11.91
C GLY A 28 -5.07 -1.90 -13.03
N ASP A 29 -6.19 -2.60 -12.92
CA ASP A 29 -7.30 -2.53 -13.87
C ASP A 29 -8.50 -1.90 -13.15
N PRO A 30 -8.81 -0.60 -13.41
CA PRO A 30 -9.88 0.10 -12.71
C PRO A 30 -11.26 -0.56 -12.86
N ASP A 31 -11.54 -1.18 -14.01
CA ASP A 31 -12.81 -1.85 -14.26
C ASP A 31 -12.94 -3.09 -13.37
N LYS A 32 -11.85 -3.85 -13.19
CA LYS A 32 -11.83 -4.97 -12.23
C LYS A 32 -11.97 -4.50 -10.79
N VAL A 33 -11.34 -3.39 -10.42
CA VAL A 33 -11.48 -2.82 -9.07
C VAL A 33 -12.92 -2.41 -8.80
N ALA A 34 -13.57 -1.74 -9.76
CA ALA A 34 -14.98 -1.37 -9.66
C ALA A 34 -15.89 -2.61 -9.50
N GLY A 35 -15.62 -3.68 -10.25
CA GLY A 35 -16.32 -4.97 -10.11
C GLY A 35 -16.19 -5.56 -8.70
N VAL A 36 -14.99 -5.57 -8.14
CA VAL A 36 -14.77 -6.04 -6.76
C VAL A 36 -15.55 -5.19 -5.75
N ILE A 37 -15.52 -3.86 -5.87
CA ILE A 37 -16.26 -2.96 -4.97
C ILE A 37 -17.77 -3.24 -5.06
N PHE A 38 -18.31 -3.43 -6.27
CA PHE A 38 -19.70 -3.78 -6.47
C PHE A 38 -20.06 -5.13 -5.83
N ASP A 39 -19.23 -6.15 -6.04
CA ASP A 39 -19.47 -7.47 -5.43
C ASP A 39 -19.47 -7.41 -3.90
N LEU A 40 -18.65 -6.55 -3.29
CA LEU A 40 -18.64 -6.35 -1.84
C LEU A 40 -19.94 -5.76 -1.30
N THR A 41 -20.67 -4.94 -2.07
CA THR A 41 -21.95 -4.37 -1.59
C THR A 41 -23.04 -5.44 -1.43
N GLN A 42 -22.83 -6.62 -2.03
CA GLN A 42 -23.76 -7.74 -2.01
C GLN A 42 -23.41 -8.78 -0.94
N ARG A 43 -22.46 -8.48 -0.05
CA ARG A 43 -21.95 -9.40 0.97
C ARG A 43 -22.18 -8.84 2.36
N ASP A 44 -22.47 -9.75 3.29
CA ASP A 44 -22.58 -9.42 4.71
C ASP A 44 -21.24 -9.60 5.45
N ASP A 45 -20.27 -10.31 4.85
CA ASP A 45 -18.97 -10.67 5.42
C ASP A 45 -17.82 -9.81 4.87
N ILE A 46 -17.97 -8.49 4.95
CA ILE A 46 -16.99 -7.53 4.41
C ILE A 46 -15.81 -7.38 5.39
N PRO A 47 -14.55 -7.54 4.94
CA PRO A 47 -13.39 -7.28 5.78
C PRO A 47 -13.21 -5.78 6.04
N GLU A 48 -12.63 -5.42 7.19
CA GLU A 48 -12.29 -4.02 7.50
C GLU A 48 -11.31 -3.42 6.49
N HIS A 49 -10.34 -4.22 6.03
CA HIS A 49 -9.36 -3.83 5.03
C HIS A 49 -9.26 -4.89 3.91
N LEU A 50 -9.43 -4.46 2.66
CA LEU A 50 -9.20 -5.29 1.48
C LEU A 50 -7.99 -4.78 0.69
N ILE A 51 -7.04 -5.68 0.42
CA ILE A 51 -5.84 -5.35 -0.38
C ILE A 51 -6.08 -5.72 -1.84
N LEU A 52 -5.89 -4.75 -2.74
CA LEU A 52 -6.07 -4.92 -4.19
C LEU A 52 -4.74 -4.73 -4.92
N GLY A 53 -4.42 -5.68 -5.79
CA GLY A 53 -3.18 -5.69 -6.58
C GLY A 53 -2.07 -6.54 -5.95
N SER A 54 -1.28 -7.21 -6.80
CA SER A 54 -0.24 -8.14 -6.37
C SER A 54 0.93 -7.45 -5.67
N ASP A 55 1.34 -6.26 -6.12
CA ASP A 55 2.38 -5.46 -5.45
C ASP A 55 1.93 -5.03 -4.05
N ALA A 56 0.72 -4.48 -3.93
CA ALA A 56 0.16 -4.09 -2.65
C ALA A 56 0.07 -5.30 -1.69
N LEU A 57 -0.37 -6.45 -2.19
CA LEU A 57 -0.43 -7.69 -1.42
C LEU A 57 0.96 -8.13 -0.92
N ALA A 58 1.98 -8.11 -1.79
CA ALA A 58 3.34 -8.46 -1.44
C ALA A 58 3.92 -7.52 -0.36
N ARG A 59 3.66 -6.21 -0.50
CA ARG A 59 4.14 -5.19 0.44
C ARG A 59 3.47 -5.31 1.82
N VAL A 60 2.16 -5.53 1.85
CA VAL A 60 1.43 -5.73 3.12
C VAL A 60 1.91 -7.02 3.79
N ALA A 61 2.04 -8.12 3.05
CA ALA A 61 2.55 -9.38 3.59
C ALA A 61 3.95 -9.23 4.21
N GLN A 62 4.85 -8.50 3.53
CA GLN A 62 6.18 -8.21 4.06
C GLN A 62 6.10 -7.39 5.36
N ALA A 63 5.29 -6.34 5.40
CA ALA A 63 5.14 -5.50 6.58
C ALA A 63 4.58 -6.28 7.78
N GLU A 64 3.58 -7.14 7.56
CA GLU A 64 3.04 -7.99 8.62
C GLU A 64 4.05 -9.02 9.11
N ALA A 65 4.83 -9.63 8.21
CA ALA A 65 5.88 -10.56 8.60
C ALA A 65 6.92 -9.90 9.53
N ILE A 66 7.35 -8.68 9.19
CA ILE A 66 8.29 -7.90 10.03
C ILE A 66 7.65 -7.59 11.39
N ARG A 67 6.40 -7.11 11.42
CA ARG A 67 5.71 -6.81 12.69
C ARG A 67 5.58 -8.04 13.57
N SER A 68 5.20 -9.18 12.98
CA SER A 68 5.07 -10.44 13.69
C SER A 68 6.40 -10.92 14.25
N ASP A 69 7.49 -10.82 13.49
CA ASP A 69 8.83 -11.23 13.92
C ASP A 69 9.35 -10.37 15.08
N VAL A 70 9.15 -9.05 14.99
CA VAL A 70 9.47 -8.12 16.08
C VAL A 70 8.64 -8.43 17.33
N ALA A 71 7.33 -8.65 17.19
CA ALA A 71 6.47 -9.00 18.32
C ALA A 71 6.90 -10.30 19.01
N ALA A 72 7.24 -11.33 18.22
CA ALA A 72 7.73 -12.60 18.74
C ALA A 72 9.08 -12.44 19.47
N THR A 73 10.01 -11.66 18.90
CA THR A 73 11.33 -11.39 19.50
C THR A 73 11.21 -10.74 20.88
N TRP A 74 10.24 -9.86 21.07
CA TRP A 74 10.06 -9.06 22.28
C TRP A 74 8.95 -9.56 23.22
N GLU A 75 8.39 -10.74 22.97
CA GLU A 75 7.22 -11.26 23.69
C GLU A 75 7.41 -11.24 25.22
N GLN A 76 8.55 -11.73 25.72
CA GLN A 76 8.81 -11.77 27.16
C GLN A 76 8.86 -10.37 27.79
N VAL A 77 9.47 -9.41 27.09
CA VAL A 77 9.54 -8.02 27.56
C VAL A 77 8.14 -7.42 27.58
N SER A 78 7.36 -7.61 26.52
CA SER A 78 5.97 -7.15 26.47
C SER A 78 5.11 -7.73 27.59
N ARG A 79 5.29 -9.01 27.95
CA ARG A 79 4.55 -9.67 29.05
C ARG A 79 5.05 -9.27 30.44
N SER A 80 6.29 -8.81 30.57
CA SER A 80 6.87 -8.45 31.88
C SER A 80 6.22 -7.23 32.54
N THR A 81 5.36 -6.51 31.81
CA THR A 81 4.62 -5.34 32.33
C THR A 81 3.22 -5.69 32.86
N ASP A 82 2.84 -6.98 32.85
CA ASP A 82 1.59 -7.44 33.44
C ASP A 82 1.65 -7.38 34.98
N PHE A 83 0.47 -7.35 35.64
CA PHE A 83 0.33 -7.30 37.10
C PHE A 83 0.60 -8.65 37.80
#